data_AF-A0A420TG22-F1
#
_entry.id   AF-A0A420TG22-F1
#
_cell.length_a   1.000
_cell.length_b   1.000
_cell.length_c   1.000
_cell.angle_alpha   90.00
_cell.angle_beta   90.00
_cell.angle_gamma   90.00
#
_symmetry.space_group_name_H-M   'P 1'
#
loop_
_entity.id
_entity.type
_entity.pdbx_description
1 polymer ?
#
loop_
_entity_poly.entity_id
_entity_poly.type
_entity_poly.pdbx_seq_one_letter_code
_entity_poly.pdbx_strand_id
1 'polypeptide(L)' 'MGASGGIGYEIVRELARRGFNVILHGRDEQDLLTAMVRIHEEFPVPKFKILVADPTVLGS' A
#
# COMPACT_ATOMS: atom_id res chain seq x y z
N MET A 1 -0.79 5.24 10.08
CA MET A 1 -0.29 5.69 8.76
C MET A 1 -0.85 4.74 7.71
N GLY A 2 -1.49 5.26 6.65
CA GLY A 2 -2.19 4.46 5.64
C GLY A 2 -1.56 4.63 4.26
N ALA A 3 -1.38 3.53 3.53
CA ALA A 3 -0.82 3.51 2.18
C ALA A 3 -1.87 3.72 1.08
N SER A 4 -3.14 3.94 1.45
CA SER A 4 -4.24 4.15 0.49
C SER A 4 -4.28 5.55 -0.13
N GLY A 5 -3.53 6.51 0.43
CA GLY A 5 -3.44 7.88 -0.09
C GLY A 5 -2.31 8.70 0.55
N GLY A 6 -2.16 9.95 0.09
CA GLY A 6 -1.18 10.90 0.63
C GLY A 6 0.27 10.41 0.54
N ILE A 7 1.10 10.78 1.52
CA ILE A 7 2.54 10.46 1.54
C ILE A 7 2.80 8.94 1.52
N GLY A 8 1.98 8.16 2.25
CA GLY A 8 2.12 6.70 2.29
C GLY A 8 1.98 6.08 0.89
N TYR A 9 1.05 6.57 0.09
CA TYR A 9 0.86 6.12 -1.29
C TYR A 9 2.05 6.51 -2.20
N GLU A 10 2.55 7.75 -2.11
CA GLU A 10 3.71 8.16 -2.93
C GLU A 10 5.00 7.38 -2.56
N ILE A 11 5.14 6.96 -1.31
CA ILE A 11 6.24 6.06 -0.91
C ILE A 11 6.08 4.69 -1.57
N VAL A 12 4.88 4.08 -1.54
CA VAL A 12 4.59 2.81 -2.25
C VAL A 12 4.92 2.97 -3.73
N ARG A 13 4.54 4.11 -4.33
CA ARG A 13 4.78 4.44 -5.74
C ARG A 13 6.26 4.52 -6.10
N GLU A 14 7.05 5.22 -5.29
CA GLU A 14 8.50 5.32 -5.50
C GLU A 14 9.21 3.98 -5.32
N LEU A 15 8.76 3.15 -4.37
CA LEU A 15 9.29 1.79 -4.18
C LEU A 15 8.95 0.88 -5.37
N ALA A 16 7.70 0.92 -5.83
CA ALA A 16 7.25 0.16 -7.01
C ALA A 16 8.02 0.57 -8.28
N ARG A 17 8.23 1.87 -8.48
CA ARG A 17 9.02 2.42 -9.60
C ARG A 17 10.47 1.89 -9.61
N ARG A 18 11.03 1.60 -8.44
CA ARG A 18 12.36 1.00 -8.28
C ARG A 18 12.36 -0.53 -8.40
N GLY A 19 11.21 -1.16 -8.61
CA GLY A 19 11.07 -2.61 -8.78
C GLY A 19 10.90 -3.40 -7.47
N PHE A 20 10.66 -2.74 -6.33
CA PHE A 20 10.39 -3.44 -5.08
C PHE A 20 8.97 -3.97 -5.03
N ASN A 21 8.81 -5.19 -4.51
CA ASN A 21 7.50 -5.66 -4.06
C ASN A 21 7.07 -4.88 -2.82
N VAL A 22 5.79 -4.53 -2.72
CA VAL A 22 5.30 -3.64 -1.65
C VAL A 22 4.08 -4.24 -0.94
N ILE A 23 4.03 -4.05 0.38
CA ILE A 23 2.84 -4.34 1.19
C ILE A 23 2.19 -3.01 1.56
N LEU A 24 0.93 -2.82 1.17
CA LEU A 24 0.14 -1.65 1.54
C LEU A 24 -0.55 -1.95 2.88
N HIS A 25 -0.33 -1.09 3.88
CA HIS A 25 -0.92 -1.21 5.20
C HIS A 25 -1.93 -0.09 5.48
N GLY A 26 -3.04 -0.41 6.14
CA GLY A 26 -4.10 0.52 6.50
C GLY A 26 -5.24 -0.15 7.29
N ARG A 27 -6.25 0.64 7.67
CA ARG A 27 -7.39 0.18 8.48
C ARG A 27 -8.61 -0.21 7.66
N ASP A 28 -8.75 0.35 6.47
CA ASP A 28 -9.87 0.09 5.56
C ASP A 28 -9.38 -0.77 4.39
N GLU A 29 -9.99 -1.93 4.22
CA GLU A 29 -9.60 -2.89 3.18
C GLU A 29 -9.93 -2.38 1.78
N GLN A 30 -11.07 -1.71 1.60
CA GLN A 30 -11.52 -1.24 0.28
C GLN A 30 -10.61 -0.13 -0.23
N ASP A 31 -10.25 0.82 0.63
CA ASP A 31 -9.30 1.89 0.31
C ASP A 31 -7.93 1.32 -0.11
N LEU A 32 -7.46 0.27 0.58
CA LEU A 32 -6.20 -0.40 0.24
C LEU A 32 -6.29 -1.15 -1.08
N LEU A 33 -7.40 -1.84 -1.35
CA LEU A 33 -7.64 -2.51 -2.63
C LEU A 33 -7.68 -1.51 -3.79
N THR A 34 -8.40 -0.39 -3.64
CA THR A 34 -8.44 0.67 -4.65
C THR A 34 -7.05 1.24 -4.92
N ALA A 35 -6.26 1.50 -3.87
CA ALA A 35 -4.88 1.97 -4.05
C ALA A 35 -3.96 0.92 -4.69
N MET A 36 -4.12 -0.35 -4.32
CA MET A 36 -3.36 -1.47 -4.90
C MET A 36 -3.65 -1.64 -6.40
N VAL A 37 -4.92 -1.56 -6.80
CA VAL A 37 -5.31 -1.64 -8.23
C VAL A 37 -4.66 -0.51 -9.01
N ARG A 38 -4.80 0.74 -8.54
CA ARG A 38 -4.22 1.92 -9.21
C ARG A 38 -2.71 1.79 -9.40
N ILE A 39 -1.97 1.35 -8.37
CA ILE A 39 -0.51 1.25 -8.48
C ILE A 39 -0.05 0.05 -9.29
N HIS A 40 -0.84 -1.03 -9.32
CA HIS A 40 -0.56 -2.18 -10.17
C HIS A 40 -0.77 -1.85 -11.66
N GLU A 41 -1.76 -1.01 -11.98
CA GLU A 41 -1.94 -0.47 -13.34
C GLU A 41 -0.74 0.38 -13.77
N GLU A 42 -0.16 1.19 -12.87
CA GLU A 42 1.04 1.98 -13.14
C GLU A 42 2.32 1.13 -13.21
N PHE A 43 2.43 0.09 -12.38
CA PHE A 43 3.62 -0.78 -12.27
C PHE A 43 3.20 -2.25 -12.22
N PRO A 44 3.06 -2.94 -13.38
CA PRO A 44 2.52 -4.31 -13.41
C PRO A 44 3.52 -5.39 -12.98
N VAL A 45 4.83 -5.08 -12.92
CA VAL A 45 5.88 -6.06 -12.63
C VAL A 45 6.02 -6.38 -11.14
N PRO A 46 6.06 -5.39 -10.22
CA PRO A 46 6.16 -5.67 -8.79
C PRO A 46 4.91 -6.37 -8.24
N LYS A 47 5.11 -7.18 -7.21
CA LYS A 47 4.02 -7.82 -6.47
C LYS A 47 3.52 -6.89 -5.37
N PHE A 48 2.20 -6.77 -5.28
CA PHE A 48 1.53 -6.03 -4.23
C PHE A 48 0.72 -6.97 -3.34
N LYS A 49 0.67 -6.67 -2.05
CA LYS A 49 -0.23 -7.29 -1.07
C LYS A 49 -0.80 -6.21 -0.16
N ILE A 50 -1.96 -6.47 0.41
CA ILE A 50 -2.54 -5.62 1.45
C ILE A 50 -2.40 -6.28 2.82
N LEU A 51 -2.19 -5.47 3.86
CA LEU A 51 -2.26 -5.86 5.26
C LEU A 51 -3.21 -4.91 5.96
N VAL A 52 -4.40 -5.41 6.28
CA VAL A 52 -5.37 -4.66 7.09
C VAL A 52 -5.02 -4.85 8.55
N ALA A 53 -4.57 -3.79 9.20
CA ALA A 53 -4.32 -3.81 10.64
C ALA A 53 -4.55 -2.41 11.22
N ASP A 54 -5.01 -2.38 12.47
CA ASP A 54 -5.03 -1.14 13.23
C ASP A 54 -3.64 -0.94 13.86
N PRO A 55 -2.89 0.10 13.46
CA PRO A 55 -1.56 0.34 14.01
C PRO A 55 -1.57 0.66 15.51
N THR A 56 -2.73 0.96 16.10
CA THR A 56 -2.86 1.20 17.55
C THR A 56 -2.90 -0.08 18.38
N VAL A 57 -3.14 -1.25 17.76
CA VAL A 57 -3.23 -2.55 18.45
C VAL A 57 -1.86 -3.21 18.66
N LEU A 58 -0.82 -2.77 17.92
CA LEU A 58 0.54 -3.33 18.01
C LEU A 58 1.41 -2.70 19.11
N GLY A 59 0.82 -1.95 20.04
CA GLY A 59 1.56 -1.16 21.04
C GLY A 59 1.11 -1.29 22.50
N SER A 60 0.35 -2.32 22.87
CA SER A 60 -0.05 -2.61 24.26
C SER A 60 0.68 -3.81 24.85
#